data_AF-A0A7J9W888-F1
#
_entry.id   AF-A0A7J9W888-F1
#
_cell.length_a   1.000
_cell.length_b   1.000
_cell.length_c   1.000
_cell.angle_alpha   90.00
_cell.angle_beta   90.00
_cell.angle_gamma   90.00
#
_symmetry.space_group_name_H-M   'P 1'
#
loop_
_entity.id
_entity.type
_entity.pdbx_description
1 polymer ?
#
loop_
_entity_poly.entity_id
_entity_poly.type
_entity_poly.pdbx_seq_one_letter_code
_entity_poly.pdbx_strand_id
1 'polypeptide(L)'
;MIGPIIGRRISREDGRRMLFVCGASIVTYGIAYAFLPFTESLLAASVFVVLAHAGGGAHWVLSTYGLQATTPDRVRGRVMTLDFGLATLAVGGSSLLAGGAAEAVGLRPTSFALVALAVGYGTGWLVWTRDLWHGATDPPAPRVLRSLLRRQKAD
;
A
#
# COMPACT_ATOMS: atom_id res chain seq x y z
N MET A 1 13.20 6.40 -1.36
CA MET A 1 12.60 5.28 -2.14
C MET A 1 13.09 3.91 -1.64
N ILE A 2 13.06 3.65 -0.33
CA ILE A 2 13.48 2.36 0.26
C ILE A 2 12.27 1.42 0.40
N GLY A 3 11.10 1.99 0.73
CA GLY A 3 9.83 1.30 0.90
C GLY A 3 9.49 0.29 -0.20
N PRO A 4 9.43 0.69 -1.48
CA PRO A 4 9.10 -0.23 -2.57
C PRO A 4 10.04 -1.43 -2.70
N ILE A 5 11.34 -1.23 -2.41
CA ILE A 5 12.34 -2.30 -2.47
C ILE A 5 12.06 -3.33 -1.37
N ILE A 6 11.80 -2.86 -0.15
CA ILE A 6 11.46 -3.72 1.00
C ILE A 6 10.11 -4.40 0.76
N GLY A 7 9.09 -3.64 0.38
CA GLY A 7 7.74 -4.14 0.13
C GLY A 7 7.72 -5.22 -0.95
N ARG A 8 8.43 -5.02 -2.07
CA ARG A 8 8.54 -6.03 -3.13
C ARG A 8 9.25 -7.30 -2.66
N ARG A 9 10.31 -7.19 -1.85
CA ARG A 9 11.02 -8.34 -1.27
C ARG A 9 10.14 -9.15 -0.31
N ILE A 10 9.23 -8.50 0.42
CA ILE A 10 8.29 -9.17 1.32
C ILE A 10 7.16 -9.84 0.51
N SER A 11 6.63 -9.15 -0.50
CA SER A 11 5.53 -9.65 -1.34
C SER A 11 5.93 -10.86 -2.21
N ARG A 12 7.18 -10.97 -2.69
CA ARG A 12 7.69 -12.14 -3.45
C ARG A 12 6.77 -12.61 -4.59
N GLU A 13 6.16 -11.68 -5.34
CA GLU A 13 5.19 -11.96 -6.42
C GLU A 13 3.88 -12.63 -5.98
N ASP A 14 3.68 -12.80 -4.68
CA ASP A 14 2.43 -13.27 -4.10
C ASP A 14 1.47 -12.10 -3.91
N GLY A 15 0.40 -12.09 -4.70
CA GLY A 15 -0.67 -11.09 -4.61
C GLY A 15 -1.29 -11.00 -3.22
N ARG A 16 -1.29 -12.09 -2.43
CA ARG A 16 -1.82 -12.08 -1.06
C ARG A 16 -0.92 -11.32 -0.11
N ARG A 17 0.38 -11.58 -0.18
CA ARG A 17 1.39 -10.85 0.60
C ARG A 17 1.42 -9.38 0.19
N MET A 18 1.18 -9.09 -1.09
CA MET A 18 1.02 -7.71 -1.55
C MET A 18 -0.14 -6.99 -0.85
N LEU A 19 -1.32 -7.61 -0.72
CA LEU A 19 -2.46 -7.03 0.01
C LEU A 19 -2.11 -6.74 1.48
N PHE A 20 -1.44 -7.70 2.14
CA PHE A 20 -0.94 -7.52 3.51
C PHE A 20 0.05 -6.36 3.61
N VAL A 21 1.06 -6.32 2.73
CA VAL A 21 2.09 -5.27 2.75
C VAL A 21 1.48 -3.90 2.49
N CYS A 22 0.49 -3.78 1.60
CA CYS A 22 -0.25 -2.52 1.40
C CYS A 22 -0.88 -2.01 2.69
N GLY A 23 -1.64 -2.86 3.40
CA GLY A 23 -2.28 -2.48 4.66
C GLY A 23 -1.27 -2.15 5.76
N ALA A 24 -0.27 -3.02 5.97
CA ALA A 24 0.76 -2.83 6.99
C ALA A 24 1.59 -1.56 6.74
N SER A 25 1.81 -1.21 5.47
CA SER A 25 2.51 0.00 5.06
C SER A 25 1.74 1.28 5.44
N ILE A 26 0.41 1.29 5.26
CA ILE A 26 -0.44 2.43 5.67
C ILE A 26 -0.51 2.55 7.20
N VAL A 27 -0.60 1.44 7.92
CA VAL A 27 -0.54 1.45 9.39
C VAL A 27 0.81 2.01 9.86
N THR A 28 1.91 1.56 9.26
CA THR A 28 3.27 2.07 9.57
C THR A 28 3.37 3.57 9.28
N TYR A 29 2.81 4.04 8.17
CA TYR A 29 2.72 5.46 7.83
C TYR A 29 2.00 6.26 8.93
N GLY A 30 0.81 5.82 9.34
CA GLY A 30 0.01 6.49 10.36
C GLY A 30 0.70 6.52 11.72
N ILE A 31 1.24 5.39 12.17
CA ILE A 31 1.95 5.28 13.45
C ILE A 31 3.19 6.18 13.46
N ALA A 32 3.99 6.20 12.39
CA ALA A 32 5.17 7.04 12.31
C ALA A 32 4.82 8.53 12.42
N TYR A 33 3.75 8.98 11.76
CA TYR A 33 3.26 10.36 11.90
C TYR A 33 2.67 10.67 13.28
N ALA A 34 2.14 9.68 14.00
CA ALA A 34 1.62 9.85 15.36
C ALA A 34 2.69 10.34 16.35
N PHE A 35 3.96 9.99 16.11
CA PHE A 35 5.08 10.40 16.97
C PHE A 35 5.61 11.81 16.66
N LEU A 36 5.30 12.37 15.49
CA LEU A 36 5.83 13.66 15.04
C LEU A 36 5.48 14.84 15.98
N PRO A 37 4.26 14.94 16.56
CA PRO A 37 3.94 16.02 17.51
C PRO A 37 4.70 15.96 18.83
N PHE A 38 5.43 14.88 19.10
CA PHE A 38 6.21 14.68 20.33
C PHE A 38 7.71 14.89 20.12
N THR A 39 8.16 15.15 18.89
CA THR A 39 9.58 15.35 18.60
C THR A 39 9.97 16.83 18.63
N GLU A 40 10.91 17.18 19.50
CA GLU A 40 11.50 18.54 19.56
C GLU A 40 12.80 18.64 18.74
N SER A 41 13.39 17.49 18.36
CA SER A 41 14.62 17.43 17.56
C SER A 41 14.30 17.22 16.07
N LEU A 42 14.93 18.02 15.22
CA LEU A 42 14.85 17.89 13.77
C LEU A 42 15.31 16.50 13.29
N LEU A 43 16.34 15.93 13.92
CA LEU A 43 16.83 14.61 13.57
C LEU A 43 15.79 13.53 13.88
N ALA A 44 15.17 13.60 15.06
CA ALA A 44 14.12 12.66 15.46
C ALA A 44 12.90 12.76 14.52
N ALA A 45 12.46 13.99 14.21
CA ALA A 45 11.38 14.23 13.26
C ALA A 45 11.69 13.64 11.88
N SER A 46 12.92 13.83 11.39
CA SER A 46 13.37 13.32 10.09
C SER A 46 13.31 11.80 10.02
N VAL A 47 13.69 11.08 11.09
CA VAL A 47 13.61 9.61 11.15
C VAL A 47 12.16 9.14 11.00
N PHE A 48 11.22 9.75 11.72
CA PHE A 48 9.80 9.39 11.60
C PHE A 48 9.23 9.72 10.23
N VAL A 49 9.58 10.86 9.64
CA VAL A 49 9.16 11.22 8.28
C VAL A 49 9.69 10.22 7.25
N VAL A 50 10.96 9.81 7.36
CA VAL A 50 11.56 8.79 6.49
C VAL A 50 10.83 7.46 6.63
N LEU A 51 10.53 7.03 7.85
CA LEU A 51 9.79 5.80 8.11
C LEU A 51 8.38 5.86 7.53
N ALA A 52 7.67 6.98 7.74
CA ALA A 52 6.34 7.20 7.19
C ALA A 52 6.35 7.11 5.66
N HIS A 53 7.30 7.80 5.00
CA HIS A 53 7.43 7.79 3.55
C HIS A 53 7.91 6.45 2.98
N ALA A 54 8.67 5.66 3.77
CA ALA A 54 8.99 4.29 3.40
C ALA A 54 7.71 3.43 3.35
N GLY A 55 6.85 3.52 4.36
CA GLY A 55 5.53 2.86 4.35
C GLY A 55 4.66 3.36 3.19
N GLY A 56 4.38 4.66 3.14
CA GLY A 56 3.52 5.25 2.10
C GLY A 56 4.00 4.96 0.68
N GLY A 57 5.31 5.01 0.43
CA GLY A 57 5.89 4.67 -0.86
C GLY A 57 5.77 3.18 -1.21
N ALA A 58 5.95 2.28 -0.24
CA ALA A 58 5.73 0.85 -0.46
C ALA A 58 4.28 0.55 -0.87
N HIS A 59 3.32 1.12 -0.13
CA HIS A 59 1.90 1.02 -0.45
C HIS A 59 1.59 1.54 -1.86
N TRP A 60 2.03 2.76 -2.18
CA TRP A 60 1.77 3.38 -3.48
C TRP A 60 2.25 2.49 -4.63
N VAL A 61 3.50 2.02 -4.58
CA VAL A 61 4.05 1.22 -5.68
C VAL A 61 3.35 -0.13 -5.81
N LEU A 62 3.03 -0.79 -4.68
CA LEU A 62 2.40 -2.11 -4.71
C LEU A 62 0.93 -2.05 -5.16
N SER A 63 0.16 -1.03 -4.76
CA SER A 63 -1.22 -0.88 -5.24
C SER A 63 -1.27 -0.61 -6.74
N THR A 64 -0.42 0.29 -7.23
CA THR A 64 -0.28 0.58 -8.66
C THR A 64 0.18 -0.66 -9.44
N TYR A 65 1.15 -1.42 -8.92
CA TYR A 65 1.61 -2.66 -9.53
C TYR A 65 0.50 -3.71 -9.61
N GLY A 66 -0.26 -3.90 -8.52
CA GLY A 66 -1.38 -4.84 -8.49
C GLY A 66 -2.46 -4.50 -9.51
N LEU A 67 -2.80 -3.22 -9.65
CA LEU A 67 -3.76 -2.73 -10.65
C LEU A 67 -3.24 -2.99 -12.07
N GLN A 68 -1.97 -2.70 -12.34
CA GLN A 68 -1.36 -2.96 -13.66
C GLN A 68 -1.33 -4.45 -14.01
N ALA A 69 -0.94 -5.30 -13.05
CA ALA A 69 -0.82 -6.74 -13.22
C ALA A 69 -2.18 -7.43 -13.49
N THR A 70 -3.27 -6.87 -12.96
CA THR A 70 -4.63 -7.40 -13.13
C THR A 70 -5.38 -6.78 -14.29
N THR A 71 -4.89 -5.67 -14.86
CA THR A 71 -5.55 -4.96 -15.96
C THR A 71 -5.06 -5.47 -17.33
N PRO A 72 -5.97 -5.84 -18.25
CA PRO A 72 -5.61 -6.24 -19.62
C PRO A 72 -4.90 -5.13 -20.39
N ASP A 73 -3.91 -5.47 -21.21
CA ASP A 73 -3.06 -4.52 -21.95
C ASP A 73 -3.87 -3.48 -22.75
N ARG A 74 -4.93 -3.93 -23.44
CA ARG A 74 -5.78 -3.08 -24.30
C ARG A 74 -6.48 -1.91 -23.59
N VAL A 75 -6.66 -1.99 -22.27
CA VAL A 75 -7.31 -0.93 -21.47
C VAL A 75 -6.41 -0.38 -20.37
N ARG A 76 -5.19 -0.91 -20.20
CA ARG A 76 -4.28 -0.54 -19.10
C ARG A 76 -4.02 0.96 -19.06
N GLY A 77 -3.73 1.59 -20.20
CA GLY A 77 -3.52 3.04 -20.26
C GLY A 77 -4.72 3.85 -19.73
N ARG A 78 -5.94 3.48 -20.14
CA ARG A 78 -7.17 4.17 -19.72
C ARG A 78 -7.45 4.00 -18.22
N VAL A 79 -7.25 2.80 -17.70
CA VAL A 79 -7.42 2.49 -16.27
C VAL A 79 -6.41 3.28 -15.44
N MET A 80 -5.14 3.30 -15.86
CA MET A 80 -4.09 4.03 -15.14
C MET A 80 -4.32 5.54 -15.17
N THR A 81 -4.76 6.12 -16.29
CA THR A 81 -5.10 7.55 -16.35
C THR A 81 -6.23 7.91 -15.38
N LEU A 82 -7.27 7.07 -15.28
CA LEU A 82 -8.35 7.28 -14.32
C LEU A 82 -7.87 7.15 -12.87
N ASP A 83 -7.07 6.14 -12.57
CA ASP A 83 -6.49 5.93 -11.23
C ASP A 83 -5.66 7.14 -10.78
N PHE A 84 -4.70 7.58 -11.60
CA PHE A 84 -3.88 8.75 -11.28
C PHE A 84 -4.69 10.06 -11.25
N GLY A 85 -5.68 10.21 -12.13
CA GLY A 85 -6.57 11.38 -12.13
C GLY A 85 -7.39 11.48 -10.85
N LEU A 86 -8.00 10.38 -10.42
CA LEU A 86 -8.74 10.30 -9.16
C LEU A 86 -7.83 10.47 -7.94
N ALA A 87 -6.64 9.86 -7.96
CA ALA A 87 -5.65 10.03 -6.90
C ALA A 87 -5.24 11.51 -6.77
N THR A 88 -5.02 12.20 -7.88
CA THR A 88 -4.67 13.64 -7.89
C THR A 88 -5.81 14.50 -7.33
N LEU A 89 -7.05 14.25 -7.75
CA LEU A 89 -8.23 14.93 -7.20
C LEU A 89 -8.38 14.68 -5.70
N ALA A 90 -8.20 13.43 -5.26
CA ALA A 90 -8.28 13.06 -3.86
C ALA A 90 -7.17 13.72 -3.02
N VAL A 91 -5.93 13.77 -3.50
CA VAL A 91 -4.83 14.48 -2.85
C VAL A 91 -5.12 15.98 -2.75
N GLY A 92 -5.59 16.61 -3.83
CA GLY A 92 -5.97 18.02 -3.82
C GLY A 92 -7.10 18.32 -2.83
N GLY A 93 -8.20 17.57 -2.92
CA GLY A 93 -9.35 17.74 -2.02
C GLY A 93 -9.01 17.48 -0.55
N SER A 94 -8.27 16.40 -0.25
CA SER A 94 -7.84 16.10 1.12
C SER A 94 -6.86 17.13 1.67
N SER A 95 -6.00 17.72 0.84
CA SER A 95 -5.10 18.80 1.25
C SER A 95 -5.88 20.06 1.65
N LEU A 96 -6.90 20.44 0.89
CA LEU A 96 -7.79 21.55 1.23
C LEU A 96 -8.55 21.29 2.52
N LEU A 97 -9.11 20.08 2.68
CA LEU A 97 -9.83 19.70 3.90
C LEU A 97 -8.92 19.67 5.13
N ALA A 98 -7.70 19.14 5.00
CA ALA A 98 -6.71 19.12 6.07
C ALA A 98 -6.25 20.53 6.45
N GLY A 99 -6.02 21.40 5.47
CA GLY A 99 -5.70 22.80 5.68
C GLY A 99 -6.82 23.53 6.43
N GLY A 100 -8.06 23.42 5.92
CA GLY A 100 -9.23 24.03 6.57
C GLY A 100 -9.50 23.49 7.98
N ALA A 101 -9.29 22.19 8.21
CA ALA A 101 -9.37 21.62 9.56
C ALA A 101 -8.27 22.17 10.48
N ALA A 102 -7.04 22.30 9.98
CA ALA A 102 -5.94 22.88 10.75
C ALA A 102 -6.20 24.35 11.11
N GLU A 103 -6.85 25.12 10.25
CA GLU A 103 -7.30 26.49 10.56
C GLU A 103 -8.42 26.52 11.60
N ALA A 104 -9.39 25.60 11.52
CA ALA A 104 -10.56 25.60 12.40
C ALA A 104 -10.27 25.06 13.81
N VAL A 105 -9.48 23.99 13.93
CA VAL A 105 -9.25 23.29 15.22
C VAL A 105 -7.77 23.22 15.61
N GLY A 106 -6.87 23.82 14.83
CA GLY A 106 -5.43 23.82 15.07
C GLY A 106 -4.70 22.61 14.49
N LEU A 107 -3.36 22.73 14.38
CA LEU A 107 -2.52 21.71 13.75
C LEU A 107 -2.52 20.37 14.51
N ARG A 108 -2.48 20.42 15.85
CA ARG A 108 -2.29 19.21 16.67
C ARG A 108 -3.52 18.30 16.65
N PRO A 109 -4.76 18.78 16.87
CA PRO A 109 -5.96 17.94 16.73
C PRO A 109 -6.15 17.41 15.30
N THR A 110 -5.91 18.24 14.29
CA THR A 110 -5.98 17.84 12.88
C THR A 110 -4.97 16.75 12.55
N SER A 111 -3.73 16.86 13.02
CA SER A 111 -2.71 15.82 12.85
C SER A 111 -3.15 14.49 13.46
N PHE A 112 -3.68 14.48 14.68
CA PHE A 112 -4.18 13.25 15.31
C PHE A 112 -5.40 12.67 14.59
N ALA A 113 -6.30 13.51 14.06
CA ALA A 113 -7.43 13.04 13.26
C ALA A 113 -6.95 12.35 11.96
N LEU A 114 -5.97 12.93 11.27
CA LEU A 114 -5.38 12.32 10.06
C LEU A 114 -4.65 11.01 10.37
N VAL A 115 -3.95 10.94 11.51
CA VAL A 115 -3.33 9.70 12.01
C VAL A 115 -4.40 8.63 12.27
N ALA A 116 -5.49 8.98 12.95
CA ALA A 116 -6.58 8.06 13.24
C ALA A 116 -7.24 7.54 11.96
N LEU A 117 -7.44 8.42 10.95
CA LEU A 117 -7.95 8.03 9.64
C LEU A 117 -7.00 7.07 8.92
N ALA A 118 -5.70 7.37 8.90
CA ALA A 118 -4.70 6.52 8.25
C ALA A 118 -4.60 5.14 8.91
N VAL A 119 -4.48 5.10 10.24
CA VAL A 119 -4.41 3.84 11.01
C VAL A 119 -5.72 3.07 10.90
N GLY A 120 -6.87 3.75 10.99
CA GLY A 120 -8.19 3.13 10.85
C GLY A 120 -8.40 2.53 9.47
N TYR A 121 -8.01 3.24 8.41
CA TYR A 121 -8.09 2.73 7.03
C TYR A 121 -7.15 1.52 6.84
N GLY A 122 -5.89 1.63 7.27
CA GLY A 122 -4.91 0.56 7.15
C GLY A 122 -5.33 -0.70 7.93
N THR A 123 -5.81 -0.54 9.16
CA THR A 123 -6.31 -1.67 9.98
C THR A 123 -7.59 -2.25 9.40
N GLY A 124 -8.53 -1.42 8.95
CA GLY A 124 -9.75 -1.86 8.27
C GLY A 124 -9.44 -2.67 7.01
N TRP A 125 -8.49 -2.23 6.19
CA TRP A 125 -7.99 -2.98 5.04
C TRP A 125 -7.39 -4.33 5.43
N LEU A 126 -6.56 -4.35 6.46
CA LEU A 126 -5.93 -5.58 6.96
C LEU A 126 -6.99 -6.59 7.44
N VAL A 127 -7.99 -6.12 8.18
CA VAL A 127 -9.11 -6.97 8.64
C VAL A 127 -9.94 -7.47 7.46
N TRP A 128 -10.25 -6.60 6.50
CA TRP A 128 -11.11 -6.96 5.37
C TRP A 128 -10.43 -7.95 4.41
N THR A 129 -9.11 -7.82 4.21
CA THR A 129 -8.36 -8.69 3.29
C THR A 129 -7.80 -9.95 3.95
N ARG A 130 -7.97 -10.13 5.26
CA ARG A 130 -7.37 -11.25 6.03
C ARG A 130 -7.69 -12.62 5.46
N ASP A 131 -8.91 -12.82 4.97
CA ASP A 131 -9.38 -14.11 4.45
C ASP A 131 -8.68 -14.46 3.12
N LEU A 132 -8.20 -13.42 2.41
CA LEU A 132 -7.43 -13.58 1.17
C LEU A 132 -5.98 -13.98 1.44
N TRP A 133 -5.48 -13.88 2.68
CA TRP A 133 -4.09 -14.17 3.03
C TRP A 133 -3.83 -15.66 3.24
N HIS A 134 -4.85 -16.44 3.63
CA HIS A 134 -4.68 -17.81 4.14
C HIS A 134 -5.14 -18.92 3.19
N GLY A 135 -5.28 -18.66 1.88
CA GLY A 135 -5.52 -19.75 0.93
C GLY A 135 -4.26 -20.57 0.68
N ALA A 136 -4.33 -21.89 0.71
CA ALA A 136 -3.30 -22.72 0.06
C ALA A 136 -3.38 -22.46 -1.44
N THR A 137 -2.29 -21.99 -2.05
CA THR A 137 -2.05 -22.28 -3.46
C THR A 137 -1.02 -23.38 -3.47
N ASP A 138 -1.44 -24.58 -3.88
CA ASP A 138 -0.50 -25.45 -4.57
C ASP A 138 0.26 -24.59 -5.58
N PRO A 139 1.60 -24.74 -5.69
CA PRO A 139 2.33 -24.05 -6.74
C PRO A 139 1.61 -24.35 -8.05
N PRO A 140 1.28 -23.33 -8.88
CA PRO A 140 0.75 -23.59 -10.19
C PRO A 140 1.85 -24.31 -10.96
N ALA A 141 1.88 -25.64 -10.88
CA ALA A 141 2.64 -26.44 -11.80
C ALA A 141 2.18 -25.96 -13.18
N PRO A 142 3.10 -25.37 -13.98
CA PRO A 142 2.74 -24.83 -15.28
C PRO A 142 1.92 -25.89 -16.00
N ARG A 143 0.78 -25.54 -16.62
CA ARG A 143 0.01 -26.54 -17.40
C ARG A 143 0.92 -27.25 -18.42
N VAL A 144 1.97 -26.55 -18.86
CA VAL A 144 3.11 -27.05 -19.64
C VAL A 144 3.94 -28.09 -18.91
N LEU A 145 4.32 -27.88 -17.64
CA LEU A 145 5.07 -28.88 -16.85
C LEU A 145 4.23 -30.14 -16.61
N ARG A 146 2.91 -30.01 -16.40
CA ARG A 146 2.01 -31.18 -16.28
C ARG A 146 1.85 -31.94 -17.60
N SER A 147 1.86 -31.25 -18.75
CA SER A 147 1.79 -31.92 -20.06
C SER A 147 3.12 -32.56 -20.45
N LEU A 148 4.26 -31.96 -20.09
CA LEU A 148 5.60 -32.53 -20.30
C LEU A 148 5.84 -33.77 -19.43
N LEU A 149 5.47 -33.72 -18.14
CA LEU A 149 5.58 -34.87 -17.23
C LEU A 149 4.63 -36.01 -17.61
N ARG A 150 3.47 -35.72 -18.23
CA ARG A 150 2.56 -36.75 -18.75
C ARG A 150 3.07 -37.41 -20.03
N ARG A 151 3.81 -36.68 -20.88
CA ARG A 151 4.44 -37.23 -22.07
C ARG A 151 5.64 -38.12 -21.73
N GLN A 152 6.49 -37.70 -20.79
CA GLN A 152 7.63 -38.51 -20.33
C GLN A 152 7.26 -39.82 -19.62
N LYS A 153 6.01 -40.01 -19.23
CA LYS A 153 5.54 -41.22 -18.53
C LYS A 153 4.76 -42.18 -19.45
N ALA A 154 4.58 -41.80 -20.72
CA ALA A 154 3.88 -42.57 -21.74
C ALA A 154 4.83 -43.21 -22.78
N ASP A 155 6.13 -42.89 -22.69
CA ASP A 155 7.25 -43.51 -23.41
C ASP A 155 8.05 -44.38 -22.43
#